data_AF-A0AAW8RUI7-F1
#
_entry.id   AF-A0AAW8RUI7-F1
#
_cell.length_a   1.000
_cell.length_b   1.000
_cell.length_c   1.000
_cell.angle_alpha   90.00
_cell.angle_beta   90.00
_cell.angle_gamma   90.00
#
_symmetry.space_group_name_H-M   'P 1'
#
loop_
_entity.id
_entity.type
_entity.pdbx_description
1 polymer ?
#
loop_
_entity_poly.entity_id
_entity_poly.type
_entity_poly.pdbx_seq_one_letter_code
_entity_poly.pdbx_strand_id
1 'polypeptide(L)'
;MYSKDILKETEGIGTEATRASIIETLKKQDYITISKSKIYVTEKGELLCRIIAEDEIANAGMTAQWERYLKKIRSQQGTQEAFLGSIERFVQHLIEKCHKTSKTKKKTLQM
;
A
#
# COMPACT_ATOMS: atom_id res chain seq x y z
N MET A 1 8.41 -3.03 15.68
CA MET A 1 9.01 -1.74 16.11
C MET A 1 10.06 -1.23 15.09
N TYR A 2 9.86 -1.40 13.78
CA TYR A 2 10.86 -1.06 12.74
C TYR A 2 10.37 -0.03 11.69
N SER A 3 9.11 0.42 11.77
CA SER A 3 8.46 1.16 10.67
C SER A 3 8.81 2.65 10.65
N LYS A 4 8.96 3.31 11.81
CA LYS A 4 9.17 4.76 11.88
C LYS A 4 10.56 5.20 11.39
N ASP A 5 11.60 4.41 11.63
CA ASP A 5 12.97 4.79 11.28
C ASP A 5 13.20 4.67 9.77
N ILE A 6 12.72 3.60 9.15
CA ILE A 6 12.81 3.40 7.70
C ILE A 6 12.01 4.47 6.95
N LEU A 7 10.83 4.84 7.45
CA LEU A 7 10.04 5.94 6.85
C LEU A 7 10.78 7.29 6.91
N LYS A 8 11.56 7.56 7.96
CA LYS A 8 12.39 8.77 8.01
C LYS A 8 13.53 8.71 6.99
N GLU A 9 14.19 7.56 6.84
CA GLU A 9 15.25 7.34 5.84
C GLU A 9 14.77 7.46 4.39
N THR A 10 13.48 7.19 4.13
CA THR A 10 12.85 7.32 2.81
C THR A 10 12.11 8.64 2.61
N GLU A 11 12.19 9.59 3.56
CA GLU A 11 11.43 10.84 3.57
C GLU A 11 9.91 10.64 3.59
N GLY A 12 9.42 9.46 3.97
CA GLY A 12 8.01 9.08 4.03
C GLY A 12 7.66 8.02 2.99
N ILE A 13 6.44 8.13 2.45
CA ILE A 13 5.94 7.29 1.35
C ILE A 13 5.98 8.10 0.07
N GLY A 14 6.52 7.49 -0.99
CA GLY A 14 6.72 8.11 -2.29
C GLY A 14 7.73 9.25 -2.25
N THR A 15 8.02 9.80 -3.42
CA THR A 15 8.86 10.99 -3.55
C THR A 15 8.00 12.26 -3.53
N GLU A 16 8.61 13.40 -3.18
CA GLU A 16 7.96 14.70 -3.18
C GLU A 16 7.20 14.98 -4.49
N ALA A 17 7.83 14.68 -5.63
CA ALA A 17 7.25 14.86 -6.96
C ALA A 17 5.96 14.05 -7.22
N THR A 18 5.74 12.95 -6.50
CA THR A 18 4.60 12.04 -6.71
C THR A 18 3.44 12.26 -5.73
N ARG A 19 3.64 12.99 -4.63
CA ARG A 19 2.62 13.10 -3.57
C ARG A 19 1.37 13.84 -4.03
N ALA A 20 1.56 14.94 -4.77
CA ALA A 20 0.45 15.72 -5.28
C ALA A 20 -0.45 14.89 -6.23
N SER A 21 0.15 14.12 -7.14
CA SER A 21 -0.62 13.31 -8.10
C SER A 21 -1.34 12.12 -7.43
N ILE A 22 -0.76 11.55 -6.36
CA ILE A 22 -1.43 10.52 -5.56
C ILE A 22 -2.68 11.09 -4.88
N ILE A 23 -2.61 12.27 -4.27
CA ILE A 23 -3.77 12.92 -3.63
C ILE A 23 -4.89 13.17 -4.66
N GLU A 24 -4.54 13.69 -5.85
CA GLU A 24 -5.52 13.89 -6.92
C GLU A 24 -6.13 12.57 -7.40
N THR A 25 -5.35 11.49 -7.41
CA THR A 25 -5.86 10.16 -7.76
C THR A 25 -6.85 9.65 -6.73
N LEU A 26 -6.54 9.78 -5.43
CA LEU A 26 -7.45 9.37 -4.35
C LEU A 26 -8.78 10.14 -4.40
N LYS A 27 -8.71 11.45 -4.72
CA LYS A 27 -9.89 12.29 -4.92
C LYS A 27 -10.69 11.86 -6.15
N LYS A 28 -10.03 11.64 -7.30
CA LYS A 28 -10.67 11.18 -8.55
C LYS A 28 -11.37 9.84 -8.38
N GLN A 29 -10.83 8.96 -7.53
CA GLN A 29 -11.42 7.65 -7.24
C GLN A 29 -12.48 7.69 -6.14
N ASP A 30 -12.83 8.87 -5.62
CA ASP A 30 -13.82 9.06 -4.56
C ASP A 30 -13.47 8.33 -3.25
N TYR A 31 -12.18 8.22 -2.91
CA TYR A 31 -11.73 7.72 -1.61
C TYR A 31 -11.57 8.85 -0.58
N ILE A 32 -11.32 10.06 -1.06
CA ILE A 32 -11.24 11.27 -0.25
C ILE A 32 -12.01 12.41 -0.90
N THR A 33 -12.42 13.38 -0.09
CA THR A 33 -12.95 14.66 -0.52
C THR A 33 -12.20 15.81 0.16
N ILE A 34 -12.20 16.98 -0.46
CA ILE A 34 -11.57 18.19 0.07
C ILE A 34 -12.64 19.25 0.29
N SER A 35 -12.79 19.70 1.53
CA SER A 35 -13.71 20.78 1.90
C SER A 35 -13.00 21.76 2.83
N LYS A 36 -13.07 23.07 2.51
CA LYS A 36 -12.43 24.14 3.29
C LYS A 36 -10.95 23.84 3.60
N SER A 37 -10.21 23.39 2.58
CA SER A 37 -8.78 23.01 2.68
C SER A 37 -8.47 21.87 3.66
N LYS A 38 -9.48 21.08 4.05
CA LYS A 38 -9.31 19.86 4.86
C LYS A 38 -9.66 18.63 4.02
N ILE A 39 -8.92 17.55 4.24
CA ILE A 39 -9.16 16.25 3.61
C ILE A 39 -10.06 15.43 4.52
N TYR A 40 -11.08 14.80 3.93
CA TYR A 40 -12.00 13.89 4.59
C TYR A 40 -12.02 12.58 3.82
N VAL A 41 -12.04 11.45 4.54
CA VAL A 41 -12.22 10.13 3.93
C VAL A 41 -13.70 9.94 3.62
N THR A 42 -14.03 9.40 2.45
CA THR A 42 -15.41 9.08 2.07
C THR A 42 -15.83 7.73 2.65
N GLU A 43 -17.13 7.40 2.64
CA GLU A 43 -17.60 6.06 3.04
C GLU A 43 -16.93 4.94 2.22
N LYS A 44 -16.72 5.19 0.92
CA LYS A 44 -16.00 4.28 0.02
C LYS A 44 -14.54 4.11 0.44
N GLY A 45 -13.86 5.21 0.79
CA GLY A 45 -12.49 5.20 1.31
C GLY A 45 -12.37 4.43 2.62
N GLU A 46 -13.28 4.67 3.56
CA GLU A 46 -13.30 3.94 4.83
C GLU A 46 -13.55 2.45 4.64
N LEU A 47 -14.49 2.08 3.76
CA LEU A 47 -14.76 0.68 3.44
C LEU A 47 -13.52 0.00 2.87
N LEU A 48 -12.83 0.67 1.93
CA LEU A 48 -11.57 0.17 1.37
C LEU A 48 -10.54 -0.04 2.48
N CYS A 49 -10.31 0.96 3.33
CA CYS A 49 -9.38 0.87 4.45
C CYS A 49 -9.71 -0.31 5.38
N ARG A 50 -10.99 -0.55 5.70
CA ARG A 50 -11.41 -1.71 6.50
C ARG A 50 -11.14 -3.05 5.80
N ILE A 51 -11.33 -3.12 4.49
CA ILE A 51 -11.11 -4.35 3.72
C ILE A 51 -9.63 -4.75 3.72
N ILE A 52 -8.72 -3.77 3.58
CA ILE A 52 -7.28 -4.01 3.43
C ILE A 52 -6.48 -3.84 4.73
N ALA A 53 -7.13 -3.53 5.86
CA ALA A 53 -6.45 -3.15 7.10
C ALA A 53 -5.44 -4.20 7.60
N GLU A 54 -5.76 -5.48 7.40
CA GLU A 54 -4.92 -6.62 7.80
C GLU A 54 -4.02 -7.12 6.68
N ASP A 55 -4.04 -6.48 5.50
CA ASP A 55 -3.19 -6.84 4.37
C ASP A 55 -1.86 -6.10 4.43
N GLU A 56 -0.78 -6.82 4.15
CA GLU A 56 0.58 -6.29 4.14
C GLU A 56 0.74 -5.14 3.12
N ILE A 57 -0.09 -5.11 2.07
CA ILE A 57 -0.09 -4.06 1.05
C ILE A 57 -0.52 -2.69 1.58
N ALA A 58 -1.26 -2.64 2.70
CA ALA A 58 -1.62 -1.40 3.38
C ALA A 58 -0.53 -0.90 4.35
N ASN A 59 0.53 -1.68 4.56
CA ASN A 59 1.58 -1.35 5.52
C ASN A 59 2.61 -0.37 4.93
N ALA A 60 2.58 0.87 5.43
CA ALA A 60 3.54 1.92 5.06
C ALA A 60 5.02 1.51 5.22
N GLY A 61 5.33 0.68 6.23
CA GLY A 61 6.69 0.18 6.45
C GLY A 61 7.15 -0.81 5.38
N MET A 62 6.22 -1.52 4.73
CA MET A 62 6.53 -2.37 3.57
C MET A 62 6.85 -1.51 2.34
N THR A 63 6.08 -0.45 2.10
CA THR A 63 6.36 0.53 1.04
C THR A 63 7.74 1.16 1.22
N ALA A 64 8.09 1.57 2.44
CA ALA A 64 9.41 2.14 2.75
C ALA A 64 10.55 1.15 2.50
N GLN A 65 10.34 -0.15 2.78
CA GLN A 65 11.33 -1.18 2.47
C GLN A 65 11.54 -1.35 0.96
N TRP A 66 10.48 -1.28 0.15
CA TRP A 66 10.60 -1.31 -1.31
C TRP A 66 11.37 -0.09 -1.82
N GLU A 67 11.07 1.10 -1.33
CA GLU A 67 11.81 2.31 -1.68
C GLU A 67 13.29 2.21 -1.30
N ARG A 68 13.60 1.66 -0.12
CA ARG A 68 14.98 1.39 0.28
C ARG A 68 15.66 0.41 -0.67
N TYR A 69 14.95 -0.62 -1.14
CA TYR A 69 15.49 -1.56 -2.13
C TYR A 69 15.73 -0.87 -3.49
N LEU A 70 14.81 -0.02 -3.94
CA LEU A 70 14.99 0.79 -5.15
C LEU A 70 16.22 1.72 -5.04
N LYS A 71 16.49 2.27 -3.85
CA LYS A 71 17.74 3.01 -3.57
C LYS A 71 18.98 2.11 -3.70
N LYS A 72 18.92 0.86 -3.21
CA LYS A 72 20.02 -0.12 -3.37
C LYS A 72 20.29 -0.47 -4.83
N ILE A 73 19.25 -0.61 -5.66
CA ILE A 73 19.42 -0.82 -7.11
C ILE A 73 20.16 0.36 -7.73
N ARG A 74 19.75 1.59 -7.39
CA ARG A 74 20.39 2.82 -7.86
C ARG A 74 21.87 2.90 -7.46
N SER A 75 22.22 2.43 -6.27
CA SER A 75 23.61 2.38 -5.78
C SER A 75 24.38 1.12 -6.18
N GLN A 76 23.83 0.28 -7.08
CA GLN A 76 24.43 -0.99 -7.52
C GLN A 76 24.67 -2.02 -6.39
N GLN A 77 23.93 -1.88 -5.29
CA GLN A 77 23.98 -2.77 -4.11
C GLN A 77 22.82 -3.77 -4.06
N GLY A 78 22.03 -3.85 -5.13
CA GLY A 78 20.93 -4.78 -5.29
C GLY A 78 20.56 -4.90 -6.77
N THR A 79 19.89 -5.99 -7.14
CA THR A 79 19.53 -6.26 -8.54
C THR A 79 18.04 -6.05 -8.78
N GLN A 80 17.69 -5.64 -10.00
CA GLN A 80 16.31 -5.47 -10.43
C GLN A 80 15.56 -6.81 -10.44
N GLU A 81 16.24 -7.88 -10.84
CA GLU A 81 15.69 -9.24 -10.93
C GLU A 81 15.25 -9.74 -9.56
N ALA A 82 16.08 -9.53 -8.53
CA ALA A 82 15.74 -9.93 -7.17
C ALA A 82 14.56 -9.12 -6.61
N PHE A 83 14.48 -7.83 -6.94
CA PHE A 83 13.36 -6.99 -6.55
C PHE A 83 12.06 -7.47 -7.20
N LEU A 84 12.03 -7.59 -8.53
CA LEU A 84 10.86 -8.04 -9.27
C LEU A 84 10.40 -9.43 -8.82
N GLY A 85 11.32 -10.37 -8.64
CA GLY A 85 10.98 -11.70 -8.11
C GLY A 85 10.37 -11.65 -6.70
N SER A 86 10.75 -10.68 -5.86
CA SER A 86 10.11 -10.47 -4.55
C SER A 86 8.68 -9.91 -4.68
N ILE A 87 8.45 -9.01 -5.64
CA ILE A 87 7.13 -8.45 -5.93
C ILE A 87 6.20 -9.54 -6.48
N GLU A 88 6.68 -10.38 -7.39
CA GLU A 88 5.90 -11.49 -7.96
C GLU A 88 5.42 -12.46 -6.88
N ARG A 89 6.31 -12.89 -5.98
CA ARG A 89 5.94 -13.76 -4.84
C ARG A 89 4.92 -13.08 -3.93
N PHE A 90 5.08 -11.79 -3.69
CA PHE A 90 4.14 -11.02 -2.88
C PHE A 90 2.76 -10.94 -3.53
N VAL A 91 2.68 -10.67 -4.84
CA VAL A 91 1.41 -10.64 -5.58
C VAL A 91 0.73 -12.02 -5.55
N GLN A 92 1.48 -13.10 -5.75
CA GLN A 92 0.95 -14.46 -5.63
C GLN A 92 0.39 -14.72 -4.23
N HIS A 93 1.10 -14.33 -3.18
CA HIS A 93 0.64 -14.45 -1.80
C HIS A 93 -0.69 -13.71 -1.55
N LEU A 94 -0.82 -12.47 -2.05
CA LEU A 94 -2.04 -11.69 -1.91
C LEU A 94 -3.24 -12.33 -2.65
N ILE A 95 -3.02 -12.86 -3.86
CA ILE A 95 -4.07 -13.55 -4.62
C ILE A 95 -4.57 -14.78 -3.85
N GLU A 96 -3.66 -15.59 -3.33
CA GLU A 96 -4.01 -16.76 -2.51
C GLU A 96 -4.78 -16.37 -1.25
N LYS A 97 -4.36 -15.29 -0.57
CA LYS A 97 -5.06 -14.77 0.62
C LYS A 97 -6.47 -14.31 0.28
N CYS A 98 -6.64 -13.56 -0.81
CA CYS A 98 -7.95 -13.10 -1.29
C CYS A 98 -8.90 -14.26 -1.60
N HIS A 99 -8.39 -15.33 -2.25
CA HIS A 99 -9.16 -16.54 -2.53
C HIS A 99 -9.63 -17.28 -1.26
N LYS A 100 -8.85 -17.24 -0.18
CA LYS A 100 -9.24 -17.82 1.12
C LYS A 100 -10.29 -16.96 1.82
N THR A 101 -10.11 -15.64 1.84
CA THR A 101 -11.04 -14.68 2.47
C THR A 101 -12.43 -14.70 1.81
N SER A 102 -12.52 -14.87 0.49
CA SER A 102 -13.80 -14.95 -0.23
C SER A 102 -14.61 -16.22 0.11
N LYS A 103 -13.95 -17.34 0.42
CA LYS A 103 -14.59 -18.58 0.87
C LYS A 103 -15.13 -18.46 2.30
N THR A 104 -14.44 -17.74 3.18
CA THR A 104 -14.84 -17.55 4.58
C THR A 104 -16.03 -16.59 4.72
N LYS A 105 -16.06 -15.49 3.94
CA LYS A 105 -17.20 -14.54 3.98
C LYS A 105 -18.50 -15.14 3.42
N LYS A 106 -18.45 -16.02 2.41
CA LYS A 106 -19.64 -16.74 1.92
C LYS A 106 -20.31 -17.63 2.99
N LYS A 107 -19.53 -18.18 3.92
CA LYS A 107 -20.06 -19.06 4.98
C LYS A 107 -20.72 -18.28 6.13
N THR A 108 -20.31 -17.03 6.33
CA THR A 108 -20.81 -16.16 7.42
C THR A 108 -22.07 -15.39 7.02
N LEU A 109 -22.33 -15.23 5.71
CA LEU A 109 -23.54 -14.58 5.17
C LEU A 109 -24.66 -15.58 4.84
N GLN A 110 -24.47 -16.87 5.12
CA GLN A 110 -25.48 -17.93 4.92
C GLN A 110 -25.92 -18.61 6.23
N MET A 111 -25.52 -18.07 7.38
CA MET A 111 -26.08 -18.36 8.71
C MET A 111 -26.75 -17.09 9.23
#